data_AF-A0A936P0N7-F1
#
_entry.id   AF-A0A936P0N7-F1
#
_cell.length_a   1.000
_cell.length_b   1.000
_cell.length_c   1.000
_cell.angle_alpha   90.00
_cell.angle_beta   90.00
_cell.angle_gamma   90.00
#
_symmetry.space_group_name_H-M   'P 1'
#
loop_
_entity.id
_entity.type
_entity.pdbx_description
1 polymer ?
#
loop_
_entity_poly.entity_id
_entity_poly.type
_entity_poly.pdbx_seq_one_letter_code
_entity_poly.pdbx_strand_id
1 'polypeptide(L)'
;MHIETGALFFALAAAVLLAAATAWLVAGLYRRRMVALMRGGPAPDLAGAVAPASAGAPPGQPGILDLAANRRAALRQLLALAGLCLAIGLTQSWLALVFVYDDTDISLNRWLVLGLVYAWPMVLAWGLARRWSWARVLGGVLAYLAAMVALVMWRSNEAQTLAGVAGWLSGAVATPIAVTLLIGASGRIRAVAPYLLPPFLLLATAWLGSRSWPPT
;
A
#
# COMPACT_ATOMS: atom_id res chain seq x y z
N MET A 1 22.64 -2.16 21.34
CA MET A 1 22.93 -1.70 19.98
C MET A 1 21.90 -0.63 19.64
N HIS A 2 22.21 0.65 19.88
CA HIS A 2 21.31 1.75 19.51
C HIS A 2 21.48 2.00 18.02
N ILE A 3 20.55 1.50 17.20
CA ILE A 3 20.47 1.90 15.81
C ILE A 3 19.83 3.29 15.81
N GLU A 4 20.53 4.30 15.33
CA GLU A 4 19.96 5.64 15.17
C GLU A 4 18.72 5.56 14.26
N THR A 5 17.64 6.24 14.63
CA THR A 5 16.36 6.17 13.89
C THR A 5 16.52 6.52 12.41
N GLY A 6 17.42 7.46 12.09
CA GLY A 6 17.75 7.83 10.71
C GLY A 6 18.40 6.70 9.90
N ALA A 7 19.25 5.89 10.54
CA ALA A 7 19.86 4.72 9.96
C ALA A 7 18.81 3.65 9.60
N LEU A 8 17.80 3.46 10.45
CA LEU A 8 16.68 2.55 10.21
C LEU A 8 15.81 3.00 9.02
N PHE A 9 15.48 4.29 8.93
CA PHE A 9 14.75 4.85 7.79
C PHE A 9 15.53 4.73 6.49
N PHE A 10 16.84 5.00 6.51
CA PHE A 10 17.69 4.83 5.35
C PHE A 10 17.75 3.37 4.90
N ALA A 11 17.93 2.43 5.85
CA ALA A 11 17.95 1.01 5.55
C ALA A 11 16.64 0.54 4.90
N LEU A 12 15.50 0.98 5.44
CA LEU A 12 14.18 0.68 4.89
C LEU A 12 14.02 1.25 3.47
N ALA A 13 14.36 2.52 3.27
CA ALA A 13 14.25 3.17 1.96
C ALA A 13 15.14 2.48 0.91
N ALA A 14 16.40 2.21 1.26
CA ALA A 14 17.33 1.49 0.39
C ALA A 14 16.81 0.09 0.06
N ALA A 15 16.33 -0.65 1.06
CA ALA A 15 15.80 -1.99 0.86
C ALA A 15 14.58 -2.01 -0.07
N VAL A 16 13.65 -1.08 0.12
CA VAL A 16 12.44 -0.95 -0.70
C VAL A 16 12.78 -0.59 -2.14
N LEU A 17 13.72 0.34 -2.35
CA LEU A 17 14.19 0.72 -3.70
C LEU A 17 14.89 -0.46 -4.39
N LEU A 18 15.77 -1.17 -3.68
CA LEU A 18 16.47 -2.35 -4.21
C LEU A 18 15.48 -3.46 -4.55
N ALA A 19 14.53 -3.75 -3.66
CA ALA A 19 13.48 -4.74 -3.89
C ALA A 19 12.63 -4.39 -5.13
N ALA A 20 12.23 -3.12 -5.28
CA ALA A 20 11.46 -2.68 -6.44
C ALA A 20 12.28 -2.77 -7.75
N ALA A 21 13.53 -2.33 -7.74
CA ALA A 21 14.40 -2.33 -8.92
C ALA A 21 14.72 -3.76 -9.39
N THR A 22 15.09 -4.64 -8.46
CA THR A 22 15.39 -6.05 -8.78
C THR A 22 14.16 -6.82 -9.20
N ALA A 23 13.02 -6.64 -8.53
CA ALA A 23 11.76 -7.25 -8.96
C ALA A 23 11.34 -6.79 -10.36
N TRP A 24 11.55 -5.51 -10.69
CA TRP A 24 11.28 -5.00 -12.04
C TRP A 24 12.18 -5.65 -13.09
N LEU A 25 13.48 -5.79 -12.80
CA LEU A 25 14.44 -6.44 -13.68
C LEU A 25 14.09 -7.92 -13.91
N VAL A 26 13.84 -8.68 -12.83
CA VAL A 26 13.48 -10.11 -12.89
C VAL A 26 12.19 -10.30 -13.69
N ALA A 27 11.14 -9.53 -13.38
CA ALA A 27 9.87 -9.63 -14.10
C ALA A 27 10.00 -9.21 -15.58
N GLY A 28 10.87 -8.25 -15.88
CA GLY A 28 11.22 -7.85 -17.24
C GLY A 28 11.91 -8.96 -18.03
N LEU A 29 12.93 -9.58 -17.44
CA LEU A 29 13.67 -10.70 -18.03
C LEU A 29 12.77 -11.93 -18.25
N TYR A 30 11.99 -12.30 -17.24
CA TYR A 30 11.06 -13.42 -17.32
C TYR A 30 10.07 -13.24 -18.48
N ARG A 31 9.46 -12.05 -18.59
CA ARG A 31 8.55 -11.76 -19.71
C ARG A 31 9.24 -11.83 -21.06
N ARG A 32 10.45 -11.28 -21.19
CA ARG A 32 11.22 -11.33 -22.46
C ARG A 32 11.50 -12.77 -22.87
N ARG A 33 11.91 -13.63 -21.92
CA ARG A 33 12.14 -15.05 -22.19
C ARG A 33 10.87 -15.82 -22.52
N MET A 34 9.77 -15.57 -21.79
CA MET A 34 8.47 -16.17 -22.09
C MET A 34 8.00 -15.81 -23.50
N VAL A 35 8.12 -14.54 -23.91
CA VAL A 35 7.76 -14.10 -25.25
C VAL A 35 8.65 -14.72 -26.32
N ALA A 36 9.95 -14.90 -26.04
CA ALA A 36 10.85 -15.61 -26.94
C ALA A 36 10.44 -17.09 -27.11
N LEU A 37 10.04 -17.77 -26.03
CA LEU A 37 9.53 -19.14 -26.07
C LEU A 37 8.19 -19.23 -26.82
N MET A 38 7.26 -18.31 -26.58
CA MET A 38 5.97 -18.25 -27.29
C MET A 38 6.12 -17.99 -28.79
N ARG A 39 7.18 -17.28 -29.20
CA ARG A 39 7.49 -17.05 -30.62
C ARG A 39 8.26 -18.20 -31.27
N GLY A 40 8.92 -19.04 -30.47
CA GLY A 40 9.72 -20.16 -30.94
C GLY A 40 8.98 -21.51 -30.94
N GLY A 41 7.82 -21.61 -30.30
CA GLY A 41 6.98 -22.80 -30.33
C GLY A 41 6.12 -22.88 -31.59
N PRO A 42 5.89 -24.07 -32.17
CA PRO A 42 4.90 -24.23 -33.22
C PRO A 42 3.53 -23.78 -32.72
N ALA A 43 2.77 -23.08 -33.56
CA ALA A 43 1.41 -22.70 -33.24
C ALA A 43 0.61 -23.97 -32.87
N PRO A 44 -0.23 -23.94 -31.82
CA PRO A 44 -1.15 -25.04 -31.57
C PRO A 44 -1.95 -25.29 -32.83
N ASP A 45 -2.03 -26.54 -33.27
CA ASP A 45 -2.78 -26.91 -34.46
C ASP A 45 -4.28 -26.66 -34.17
N LEU A 46 -4.77 -25.49 -34.58
CA LEU A 46 -6.16 -25.08 -34.40
C LEU A 46 -7.13 -25.98 -35.18
N ALA A 47 -6.61 -26.88 -36.03
CA ALA A 47 -7.38 -27.88 -36.74
C ALA A 47 -8.06 -28.92 -35.83
N GLY A 48 -7.62 -29.08 -34.58
CA GLY A 48 -8.14 -30.12 -33.67
C GLY A 48 -9.07 -29.66 -32.54
N ALA A 49 -9.30 -28.36 -32.34
CA ALA A 49 -9.91 -27.86 -31.10
C ALA A 49 -11.04 -26.85 -31.30
N VAL A 50 -12.06 -27.22 -32.08
CA VAL A 50 -13.41 -26.68 -31.90
C VAL A 50 -14.43 -27.80 -32.09
N ALA A 51 -14.65 -28.61 -31.05
CA ALA A 51 -15.96 -29.19 -30.88
C ALA A 51 -16.92 -28.02 -30.58
N PRO A 52 -18.03 -27.84 -31.32
CA PRO A 52 -18.96 -26.77 -31.01
C PRO A 52 -19.53 -27.06 -29.61
N ALA A 53 -19.20 -26.21 -28.66
CA ALA A 53 -19.89 -26.18 -27.38
C ALA A 53 -21.38 -26.05 -27.68
N SER A 54 -22.13 -27.05 -27.27
CA SER A 54 -23.57 -27.15 -27.40
C SER A 54 -24.25 -25.81 -27.12
N ALA A 55 -24.91 -25.28 -28.14
CA ALA A 55 -25.85 -24.17 -28.03
C ALA A 55 -26.91 -24.53 -26.97
N GLY A 56 -26.95 -23.78 -25.88
CA GLY A 56 -27.83 -24.16 -24.76
C GLY A 56 -27.84 -23.21 -23.57
N ALA A 57 -27.65 -21.91 -23.78
CA ALA A 57 -28.15 -20.92 -22.84
C ALA A 57 -28.63 -19.72 -23.65
N PRO A 58 -29.91 -19.29 -23.53
CA PRO A 58 -30.31 -18.02 -24.12
C PRO A 58 -29.39 -16.94 -23.58
N PRO A 59 -28.89 -16.00 -24.41
CA PRO A 59 -28.19 -14.84 -23.90
C PRO A 59 -29.10 -14.19 -22.86
N GLY A 60 -28.67 -14.19 -21.60
CA GLY A 60 -29.42 -13.56 -20.52
C GLY A 60 -29.79 -12.16 -20.98
N GLN A 61 -31.10 -11.85 -20.97
CA GLN A 61 -31.59 -10.54 -21.38
C GLN A 61 -30.74 -9.50 -20.66
N PRO A 62 -30.15 -8.51 -21.37
CA PRO A 62 -29.43 -7.44 -20.72
C PRO A 62 -30.43 -6.74 -19.79
N GLY A 63 -30.38 -7.08 -18.51
CA GLY A 63 -31.25 -6.48 -17.51
C GLY A 63 -31.09 -4.98 -17.60
N ILE A 64 -32.20 -4.25 -17.55
CA ILE A 64 -32.18 -2.79 -17.50
C ILE A 64 -31.27 -2.40 -16.34
N LEU A 65 -30.07 -1.90 -16.66
CA LEU A 65 -29.07 -1.54 -15.67
C LEU A 65 -29.54 -0.26 -14.98
N ASP A 66 -30.21 -0.40 -13.84
CA ASP A 66 -30.61 0.73 -13.03
C ASP A 66 -29.35 1.43 -12.48
N LEU A 67 -29.08 2.62 -13.03
CA LEU A 67 -27.97 3.46 -12.64
C LEU A 67 -28.06 3.87 -11.15
N ALA A 68 -29.26 4.02 -10.60
CA ALA A 68 -29.44 4.36 -9.19
C ALA A 68 -29.08 3.18 -8.29
N ALA A 69 -29.53 1.97 -8.61
CA ALA A 69 -29.11 0.74 -7.93
C ALA A 69 -27.59 0.55 -8.00
N ASN A 70 -26.97 0.76 -9.16
CA ASN A 70 -25.52 0.67 -9.32
C ASN A 70 -24.77 1.70 -8.46
N ARG A 71 -25.23 2.97 -8.44
CA ARG A 71 -24.64 4.02 -7.60
C ARG A 71 -24.73 3.69 -6.11
N ARG A 72 -25.86 3.15 -5.64
CA ARG A 72 -26.03 2.72 -4.24
C ARG A 72 -25.13 1.54 -3.89
N ALA A 73 -25.03 0.55 -4.77
CA ALA A 73 -24.13 -0.59 -4.60
C ALA A 73 -22.66 -0.14 -4.52
N ALA A 74 -22.25 0.75 -5.43
CA ALA A 74 -20.90 1.32 -5.44
C ALA A 74 -20.61 2.14 -4.17
N LEU A 75 -21.55 2.96 -3.71
CA LEU A 75 -21.41 3.72 -2.46
C LEU A 75 -21.27 2.77 -1.27
N ARG A 76 -22.14 1.76 -1.17
CA ARG A 76 -22.10 0.77 -0.08
C ARG A 76 -20.78 0.02 -0.05
N GLN A 77 -20.24 -0.36 -1.20
CA GLN A 77 -18.92 -1.00 -1.30
C GLN A 77 -17.81 -0.06 -0.81
N LEU A 78 -17.83 1.21 -1.20
CA LEU A 78 -16.83 2.20 -0.74
C LEU A 78 -16.91 2.46 0.76
N LEU A 79 -18.13 2.51 1.32
CA LEU A 79 -18.35 2.64 2.75
C LEU A 79 -17.89 1.40 3.52
N ALA A 80 -18.14 0.20 2.99
CA ALA A 80 -17.64 -1.04 3.59
C ALA A 80 -16.10 -1.09 3.60
N LEU A 81 -15.45 -0.71 2.49
CA LEU A 81 -13.99 -0.59 2.42
C LEU A 81 -13.45 0.44 3.40
N ALA A 82 -14.10 1.61 3.50
CA ALA A 82 -13.73 2.64 4.46
C ALA A 82 -13.88 2.16 5.91
N GLY A 83 -15.00 1.50 6.23
CA GLY A 83 -15.24 0.91 7.55
C GLY A 83 -14.21 -0.14 7.92
N LEU A 84 -13.82 -1.01 6.97
CA LEU A 84 -12.77 -1.99 7.20
C LEU A 84 -11.40 -1.32 7.45
N CYS A 85 -11.03 -0.31 6.66
CA CYS A 85 -9.80 0.43 6.86
C CYS A 85 -9.79 1.18 8.20
N LEU A 86 -10.94 1.72 8.62
CA LEU A 86 -11.10 2.36 9.91
C LEU A 86 -10.97 1.35 11.07
N ALA A 87 -11.55 0.16 10.94
CA ALA A 87 -11.41 -0.90 11.94
C ALA A 87 -9.94 -1.33 12.09
N ILE A 88 -9.22 -1.47 10.98
CA ILE A 88 -7.78 -1.73 10.97
C ILE A 88 -7.03 -0.58 11.64
N GLY A 89 -7.33 0.67 11.28
CA GLY A 89 -6.71 1.86 11.87
C GLY A 89 -6.94 1.98 13.37
N LEU A 90 -8.16 1.74 13.85
CA LEU A 90 -8.51 1.74 15.28
C LEU A 90 -7.82 0.61 16.04
N THR A 91 -7.76 -0.59 15.45
CA THR A 91 -7.03 -1.72 16.04
C THR A 91 -5.55 -1.40 16.15
N GLN A 92 -4.96 -0.83 15.10
CA GLN A 92 -3.56 -0.45 15.10
C GLN A 92 -3.28 0.72 16.06
N SER A 93 -4.20 1.68 16.17
CA SER A 93 -4.15 2.78 17.13
C SER A 93 -4.12 2.25 18.57
N TRP A 94 -5.00 1.31 18.88
CA TRP A 94 -5.02 0.63 20.18
C TRP A 94 -3.68 -0.04 20.48
N LEU A 95 -3.16 -0.83 19.53
CA LEU A 95 -1.86 -1.51 19.67
C LEU A 95 -0.71 -0.51 19.84
N ALA A 96 -0.72 0.61 19.11
CA ALA A 96 0.31 1.63 19.24
C ALA A 96 0.26 2.31 20.62
N LEU A 97 -0.94 2.62 21.13
CA LEU A 97 -1.09 3.23 22.46
C LEU A 97 -0.57 2.31 23.57
N VAL A 98 -0.89 1.01 23.47
CA VAL A 98 -0.48 0.02 24.48
C VAL A 98 1.01 -0.33 24.39
N PHE A 99 1.55 -0.56 23.20
CA PHE A 99 2.90 -1.14 23.04
C PHE A 99 3.99 -0.14 22.66
N VAL A 100 3.63 1.01 22.07
CA VAL A 100 4.61 1.99 21.57
C VAL A 100 4.64 3.24 22.45
N TYR A 101 3.46 3.73 22.83
CA TYR A 101 3.34 4.93 23.66
C TYR A 101 3.27 4.63 25.14
N ASP A 102 3.06 3.36 25.53
CA ASP A 102 2.91 2.89 26.91
C ASP A 102 1.91 3.75 27.72
N ASP A 103 0.82 4.14 27.05
CA ASP A 103 -0.23 4.99 27.64
C ASP A 103 -1.09 4.12 28.59
N THR A 104 -0.91 4.31 29.91
CA THR A 104 -1.70 3.61 30.94
C THR A 104 -3.15 4.06 30.99
N ASP A 105 -3.44 5.30 30.60
CA ASP A 105 -4.80 5.87 30.55
C ASP A 105 -5.20 6.22 29.11
N ILE A 106 -5.83 5.26 28.44
CA ILE A 106 -6.21 5.41 27.03
C ILE A 106 -7.35 6.41 26.88
N SER A 107 -7.02 7.64 26.51
CA SER A 107 -8.00 8.66 26.14
C SER A 107 -8.74 8.26 24.85
N LEU A 108 -10.07 8.18 24.94
CA LEU A 108 -10.94 7.87 23.80
C LEU A 108 -10.67 8.78 22.59
N ASN A 109 -10.47 10.08 22.86
CA ASN A 109 -10.21 11.06 21.81
C ASN A 109 -8.87 10.79 21.09
N ARG A 110 -7.81 10.47 21.84
CA ARG A 110 -6.50 10.15 21.28
C ARG A 110 -6.56 8.86 20.46
N TRP A 111 -7.25 7.84 20.97
CA TRP A 111 -7.46 6.58 20.25
C TRP A 111 -8.20 6.79 18.92
N LEU A 112 -9.26 7.61 18.90
CA LEU A 112 -10.01 7.91 17.69
C LEU A 112 -9.20 8.73 16.68
N VAL A 113 -8.47 9.76 17.13
CA VAL A 113 -7.62 10.57 16.24
C VAL A 113 -6.52 9.72 15.61
N LEU A 114 -5.78 8.94 16.41
CA LEU A 114 -4.78 8.02 15.90
C LEU A 114 -5.40 6.93 15.01
N GLY A 115 -6.60 6.46 15.34
CA GLY A 115 -7.36 5.51 14.52
C GLY A 115 -7.67 6.07 13.14
N LEU A 116 -8.08 7.34 13.07
CA LEU A 116 -8.23 8.03 11.79
C LEU A 116 -6.90 8.15 11.07
N VAL A 117 -5.82 8.58 11.73
CA VAL A 117 -4.49 8.72 11.11
C VAL A 117 -4.03 7.41 10.47
N TYR A 118 -4.23 6.29 11.16
CA TYR A 118 -3.83 4.96 10.70
C TYR A 118 -4.80 4.32 9.69
N ALA A 119 -5.97 4.92 9.43
CA ALA A 119 -6.91 4.47 8.42
C ALA A 119 -6.50 4.83 6.97
N TRP A 120 -5.25 5.22 6.75
CA TRP A 120 -4.72 5.65 5.46
C TRP A 120 -4.90 4.66 4.30
N PRO A 121 -4.97 3.32 4.48
CA PRO A 121 -5.24 2.41 3.36
C PRO A 121 -6.57 2.69 2.67
N MET A 122 -7.50 3.39 3.34
CA MET A 122 -8.78 3.83 2.80
C MET A 122 -8.62 4.61 1.48
N VAL A 123 -7.65 5.53 1.41
CA VAL A 123 -7.41 6.36 0.21
C VAL A 123 -6.98 5.49 -0.96
N LEU A 124 -6.10 4.51 -0.72
CA LEU A 124 -5.64 3.58 -1.74
C LEU A 124 -6.77 2.64 -2.19
N ALA A 125 -7.56 2.13 -1.25
CA ALA A 125 -8.71 1.28 -1.53
C ALA A 125 -9.75 2.00 -2.39
N TRP A 126 -10.04 3.28 -2.09
CA TRP A 126 -10.93 4.11 -2.91
C TRP A 126 -10.35 4.39 -4.29
N GLY A 127 -9.05 4.73 -4.36
CA GLY A 127 -8.34 4.93 -5.62
C GLY A 127 -8.43 3.69 -6.52
N LEU A 128 -8.25 2.51 -5.95
CA LEU A 128 -8.37 1.23 -6.66
C LEU A 128 -9.82 0.95 -7.10
N ALA A 129 -10.78 1.04 -6.17
CA ALA A 129 -12.19 0.76 -6.45
C ALA A 129 -12.78 1.69 -7.52
N ARG A 130 -12.35 2.96 -7.53
CA ARG A 130 -12.78 3.96 -8.54
C ARG A 130 -11.84 4.08 -9.73
N ARG A 131 -10.80 3.24 -9.83
CA ARG A 131 -9.80 3.24 -10.92
C ARG A 131 -9.20 4.63 -11.17
N TRP A 132 -8.82 5.31 -10.10
CA TRP A 132 -8.21 6.64 -10.17
C TRP A 132 -6.92 6.62 -11.01
N SER A 133 -6.69 7.71 -11.73
CA SER A 133 -5.37 7.97 -12.31
C SER A 133 -4.34 8.20 -11.20
N TRP A 134 -3.06 7.97 -11.50
CA TRP A 134 -1.97 8.19 -10.56
C TRP A 134 -1.99 9.58 -9.92
N ALA A 135 -2.27 10.63 -10.71
CA ALA A 135 -2.39 11.99 -10.21
C ALA A 135 -3.52 12.15 -9.17
N ARG A 136 -4.66 11.47 -9.35
CA ARG A 136 -5.76 11.49 -8.38
C ARG A 136 -5.43 10.70 -7.11
N VAL A 137 -4.69 9.59 -7.22
CA VAL A 137 -4.20 8.84 -6.05
C VAL A 137 -3.25 9.70 -5.25
N LEU A 138 -2.27 10.33 -5.89
CA LEU A 138 -1.32 11.25 -5.24
C LEU A 138 -2.06 12.43 -4.61
N GLY A 139 -2.99 13.05 -5.33
CA GLY A 139 -3.82 14.14 -4.80
C GLY A 139 -4.65 13.71 -3.58
N GLY A 140 -5.25 12.52 -3.62
CA GLY A 140 -6.00 11.97 -2.48
C GLY A 140 -5.12 11.69 -1.26
N VAL A 141 -3.91 11.18 -1.48
CA VAL A 141 -2.93 10.97 -0.40
C VAL A 141 -2.50 12.29 0.22
N LEU A 142 -2.17 13.29 -0.60
CA LEU A 142 -1.79 14.62 -0.12
C LEU A 142 -2.95 15.29 0.64
N ALA A 143 -4.17 15.20 0.11
CA ALA A 143 -5.37 15.72 0.78
C ALA A 143 -5.62 15.03 2.13
N TYR A 144 -5.43 13.70 2.19
CA TYR A 144 -5.56 12.94 3.43
C TYR A 144 -4.49 13.35 4.45
N LEU A 145 -3.23 13.46 4.05
CA LEU A 145 -2.15 13.91 4.92
C LEU A 145 -2.41 15.33 5.45
N ALA A 146 -2.82 16.25 4.58
CA ALA A 146 -3.18 17.61 4.97
C ALA A 146 -4.35 17.64 5.96
N ALA A 147 -5.39 16.82 5.73
CA ALA A 147 -6.52 16.69 6.65
C ALA A 147 -6.09 16.14 8.01
N MET A 148 -5.19 15.15 8.04
CA MET A 148 -4.68 14.59 9.29
C MET A 148 -3.79 15.57 10.04
N VAL A 149 -2.94 16.34 9.34
CA VAL A 149 -2.17 17.44 9.96
C VAL A 149 -3.11 18.44 10.61
N ALA A 150 -4.14 18.91 9.88
CA ALA A 150 -5.11 19.85 10.43
C ALA A 150 -5.88 19.27 11.63
N LEU A 151 -6.30 17.99 11.56
CA LEU A 151 -6.99 17.31 12.65
C LEU A 151 -6.13 17.21 13.92
N VAL A 152 -4.87 16.79 13.77
CA VAL A 152 -3.94 16.65 14.89
C VAL A 152 -3.62 18.02 15.49
N MET A 153 -3.35 19.03 14.66
CA MET A 153 -3.07 20.39 15.12
C MET A 153 -4.28 21.02 15.82
N TRP A 154 -5.49 20.77 15.34
CA TRP A 154 -6.70 21.28 15.98
C TRP A 154 -6.99 20.59 17.31
N ARG A 155 -6.70 19.30 17.44
CA ARG A 155 -7.03 18.55 18.65
C ARG A 155 -5.95 18.59 19.73
N SER A 156 -4.72 18.91 19.37
CA SER A 156 -3.61 18.97 20.32
C SER A 156 -3.64 20.24 21.15
N ASN A 157 -3.65 20.08 22.47
CA ASN A 157 -3.54 21.19 23.45
C ASN A 157 -2.09 21.39 23.92
N GLU A 158 -1.14 20.60 23.43
CA GLU A 158 0.28 20.76 23.74
C GLU A 158 0.97 21.70 22.75
N ALA A 159 2.13 22.24 23.15
CA ALA A 159 2.99 23.08 22.30
C ALA A 159 3.67 22.26 21.18
N GLN A 160 2.87 21.71 20.27
CA GLN A 160 3.34 20.94 19.14
C GLN A 160 3.60 21.85 17.95
N THR A 161 4.75 21.66 17.31
CA THR A 161 5.07 22.39 16.08
C THR A 161 4.52 21.68 14.86
N LEU A 162 4.15 22.45 13.83
CA LEU A 162 3.72 21.91 12.55
C LEU A 162 4.78 20.96 11.95
N ALA A 163 6.05 21.34 12.07
CA ALA A 163 7.18 20.54 11.59
C ALA A 163 7.29 19.19 12.32
N GLY A 164 7.09 19.17 13.64
CA GLY A 164 7.09 17.93 14.42
C GLY A 164 5.98 16.97 13.99
N VAL A 165 4.77 17.49 13.82
CA VAL A 165 3.61 16.68 13.39
C VAL A 165 3.76 16.18 11.96
N ALA A 166 4.22 17.03 11.04
CA ALA A 166 4.50 16.61 9.66
C ALA A 166 5.61 15.54 9.60
N GLY A 167 6.66 15.69 10.41
CA GLY A 167 7.74 14.71 10.55
C GLY A 167 7.21 13.36 11.04
N TRP A 168 6.42 13.35 12.11
CA TRP A 168 5.81 12.13 12.64
C TRP A 168 4.86 11.45 11.64
N LEU A 169 3.97 12.21 10.99
CA LEU A 169 3.06 11.69 9.97
C LEU A 169 3.81 11.12 8.75
N SER A 170 4.97 11.68 8.42
CA SER A 170 5.78 11.17 7.31
C SER A 170 6.29 9.75 7.58
N GLY A 171 6.72 9.46 8.81
CA GLY A 171 7.14 8.12 9.21
C GLY A 171 5.96 7.16 9.39
N ALA A 172 4.91 7.61 10.09
CA ALA A 172 3.77 6.78 10.46
C ALA A 172 2.83 6.45 9.29
N VAL A 173 2.70 7.36 8.31
CA VAL A 173 1.69 7.26 7.24
C VAL A 173 2.32 7.36 5.86
N ALA A 174 3.08 8.41 5.57
CA ALA A 174 3.58 8.65 4.22
C ALA A 174 4.57 7.56 3.76
N THR A 175 5.41 7.05 4.68
CA THR A 175 6.38 5.99 4.39
C THR A 175 5.68 4.67 4.02
N PRO A 176 4.76 4.11 4.83
CA PRO A 176 3.97 2.93 4.44
C PRO A 176 3.23 3.11 3.11
N ILE A 177 2.64 4.28 2.87
CA ILE A 177 1.99 4.59 1.58
C ILE A 177 3.00 4.51 0.44
N ALA A 178 4.15 5.19 0.56
CA ALA A 178 5.18 5.22 -0.47
C ALA A 178 5.69 3.81 -0.80
N VAL A 179 5.95 2.99 0.23
CA VAL A 179 6.34 1.58 0.07
C VAL A 179 5.25 0.81 -0.69
N THR A 180 4.00 0.94 -0.27
CA THR A 180 2.86 0.26 -0.89
C THR A 180 2.69 0.67 -2.35
N LEU A 181 2.79 1.96 -2.65
CA LEU A 181 2.69 2.49 -4.00
C LEU A 181 3.85 2.03 -4.86
N LEU A 182 5.09 2.03 -4.36
CA LEU A 182 6.26 1.61 -5.13
C LEU A 182 6.18 0.13 -5.51
N ILE A 183 5.79 -0.73 -4.56
CA ILE A 183 5.61 -2.17 -4.79
C ILE A 183 4.41 -2.42 -5.71
N GLY A 184 3.32 -1.68 -5.51
CA GLY A 184 2.09 -1.77 -6.29
C GLY A 184 2.14 -1.08 -7.66
N ALA A 185 3.17 -0.27 -7.95
CA ALA A 185 3.19 0.66 -9.08
C ALA A 185 3.15 -0.04 -10.45
N SER A 186 3.56 -1.30 -10.52
CA SER A 186 3.59 -2.05 -11.77
C SER A 186 3.13 -3.48 -11.56
N GLY A 187 2.20 -3.91 -12.42
CA GLY A 187 1.67 -5.27 -12.44
C GLY A 187 2.73 -6.36 -12.64
N ARG A 188 3.94 -5.99 -13.06
CA ARG A 188 5.13 -6.84 -13.15
C ARG A 188 5.79 -7.12 -11.79
N ILE A 189 5.81 -6.11 -10.92
CA ILE A 189 6.64 -6.07 -9.71
C ILE A 189 5.85 -6.59 -8.49
N ARG A 190 4.53 -6.39 -8.47
CA ARG A 190 3.62 -6.76 -7.35
C ARG A 190 3.73 -8.20 -6.86
N ALA A 191 4.12 -9.13 -7.73
CA ALA A 191 4.24 -10.56 -7.38
C ALA A 191 5.63 -10.93 -6.84
N VAL A 192 6.64 -10.09 -7.02
CA VAL A 192 8.04 -10.42 -6.70
C VAL A 192 8.59 -9.53 -5.60
N ALA A 193 8.27 -8.23 -5.61
CA ALA A 193 8.80 -7.27 -4.64
C ALA A 193 8.50 -7.59 -3.17
N PRO A 194 7.30 -8.10 -2.78
CA PRO A 194 7.05 -8.45 -1.38
C PRO A 194 8.01 -9.52 -0.85
N TYR A 195 8.47 -10.44 -1.71
CA TYR A 195 9.41 -11.50 -1.35
C TYR A 195 10.86 -11.02 -1.30
N LEU A 196 11.20 -9.99 -2.07
CA LEU A 196 12.54 -9.41 -2.09
C LEU A 196 12.77 -8.40 -0.96
N LEU A 197 11.69 -7.86 -0.38
CA LEU A 197 11.81 -6.85 0.67
C LEU A 197 12.51 -7.37 1.94
N PRO A 198 12.15 -8.53 2.54
CA PRO A 198 12.84 -9.06 3.71
C PRO A 198 14.36 -9.25 3.53
N PRO A 199 14.87 -9.90 2.45
CA PRO A 199 16.31 -10.06 2.28
C PRO A 199 17.03 -8.73 2.05
N PHE A 200 16.45 -7.78 1.31
CA PHE A 200 17.08 -6.46 1.14
C PHE A 200 17.09 -5.64 2.42
N LEU A 201 16.08 -5.80 3.28
CA LEU A 201 16.04 -5.12 4.58
C LEU A 201 17.10 -5.68 5.53
N LEU A 202 17.27 -7.01 5.55
CA LEU A 202 18.38 -7.67 6.25
C LEU A 202 19.74 -7.20 5.72
N LEU A 203 19.93 -7.13 4.41
CA LEU A 203 21.19 -6.68 3.82
C LEU A 203 21.48 -5.21 4.12
N ALA A 204 20.48 -4.33 4.02
CA ALA A 204 20.64 -2.92 4.30
C ALA A 204 20.97 -2.68 5.78
N THR A 205 20.29 -3.36 6.70
CA THR A 205 20.57 -3.25 8.14
C THR A 205 21.93 -3.85 8.50
N ALA A 206 22.32 -4.98 7.92
CA ALA A 206 23.64 -5.59 8.11
C ALA A 206 24.77 -4.68 7.60
N TRP A 207 24.58 -4.05 6.44
CA TRP A 207 25.55 -3.10 5.89
C TRP A 207 25.71 -1.87 6.78
N LEU A 208 24.62 -1.34 7.36
CA LEU A 208 24.71 -0.27 8.34
C LEU A 208 25.42 -0.71 9.63
N GLY A 209 25.13 -1.92 10.12
CA GLY A 209 25.81 -2.50 11.27
C GLY A 209 27.32 -2.64 11.05
N SER A 210 27.75 -2.98 9.81
CA SER A 210 29.16 -3.08 9.44
C SER A 210 29.91 -1.74 9.42
N ARG A 211 29.20 -0.61 9.30
CA ARG A 211 29.79 0.73 9.41
C ARG A 211 29.97 1.21 10.85
N SER A 212 29.27 0.61 11.81
CA SER A 212 29.33 0.95 13.24
C SER A 212 30.35 0.13 14.04
N TRP A 213 31.24 -0.62 13.38
CA TRP A 213 32.26 -1.47 14.00
C TRP A 213 33.66 -0.82 13.87
N PRO A 214 34.41 -0.51 14.97
CA PRO A 214 35.71 0.17 14.89
C PRO A 214 36.89 -0.84 14.70
N PRO A 215 38.08 -0.40 14.23
CA PRO A 215 38.99 0.51 14.96
C PRO A 215 39.13 1.86 14.21
N THR A 216 39.01 3.04 14.81
CA THR A 216 39.58 3.56 16.07
C THR A 216 38.66 4.62 16.68
#